data_AF-A0A913X094-F1
#
_entry.id   AF-A0A913X094-F1
#
_cell.length_a   1.000
_cell.length_b   1.000
_cell.length_c   1.000
_cell.angle_alpha   90.00
_cell.angle_beta   90.00
_cell.angle_gamma   90.00
#
_symmetry.space_group_name_H-M   'P 1'
#
loop_
_entity.id
_entity.type
_entity.pdbx_description
1 polymer ?
#
loop_
_entity_poly.entity_id
_entity_poly.type
_entity_poly.pdbx_seq_one_letter_code
_entity_poly.pdbx_strand_id
1 'polypeptide(L)'
;MFLTYPKESIMSGSTVSTEKVLETVGGFGWYQLRLCFMLGYTTLFVSMVLMVMTFSTAEPPWKCTLNSTSCTLNGTFKLGDENFDLRCKLQRSDWEFAVEGDFDSIVTEWDLVCDNAVYVSIVNSTTFLLFIIGSMLSSLVSDKFGRKTVVYPFGLFACLCGFLSAFAQTYWVFALFRALAGIGIGGFTICSFVLVIEYTGEPYRSRVGFSIWYAWVLALALLALLGYLIPSWRTLSIATSVPGVVSVIFWWFSPESLRWLIVKGRTNEAIKVLQDVARVNKKVPPDDDVVFEKSGITENQKLGNIKDLFATKKIGLRTLISWYCW
;
A
#
# COMPACT_ATOMS: atom_id res chain seq x y z
N MET A 1 -13.29 -15.80 27.45
CA MET A 1 -14.66 -15.69 27.96
C MET A 1 -15.52 -15.17 26.81
N PHE A 2 -16.19 -16.06 26.09
CA PHE A 2 -17.01 -15.70 24.92
C PHE A 2 -18.36 -15.22 25.42
N LEU A 3 -18.66 -13.93 25.27
CA LEU A 3 -20.00 -13.40 25.54
C LEU A 3 -20.94 -13.89 24.45
N THR A 4 -21.81 -14.83 24.80
CA THR A 4 -22.97 -15.25 23.99
C THR A 4 -24.03 -14.16 24.05
N TYR A 5 -24.19 -13.41 22.96
CA TYR A 5 -25.35 -12.55 22.74
C TYR A 5 -26.60 -13.42 22.41
N PRO A 6 -27.82 -12.98 22.77
CA PRO A 6 -29.04 -13.72 22.46
C PRO A 6 -29.23 -13.84 20.94
N LYS A 7 -29.73 -15.01 20.50
CA LYS A 7 -30.17 -15.24 19.12
C LYS A 7 -31.50 -14.51 18.87
N GLU A 8 -31.47 -13.20 18.66
CA GLU A 8 -32.61 -12.49 18.09
C GLU A 8 -32.43 -12.42 16.57
N SER A 9 -33.34 -13.06 15.83
CA SER A 9 -33.53 -12.75 14.41
C SER A 9 -33.93 -11.27 14.32
N ILE A 10 -33.19 -10.50 13.52
CA ILE A 10 -33.50 -9.08 13.31
C ILE A 10 -34.88 -9.00 12.65
N MET A 11 -35.88 -8.58 13.41
CA MET A 11 -37.28 -8.58 12.99
C MET A 11 -37.56 -7.63 11.82
N SER A 12 -38.31 -8.14 10.85
CA SER A 12 -39.00 -7.42 9.77
C SER A 12 -39.56 -6.06 10.22
N GLY A 13 -39.20 -5.00 9.48
CA GLY A 13 -39.82 -3.66 9.60
C GLY A 13 -39.18 -2.68 10.60
N SER A 14 -38.11 -3.04 11.29
CA SER A 14 -37.35 -2.12 12.16
C SER A 14 -36.16 -1.50 11.43
N THR A 15 -35.87 -0.21 11.68
CA THR A 15 -34.64 0.42 11.18
C THR A 15 -33.45 -0.07 12.00
N VAL A 16 -32.45 -0.66 11.35
CA VAL A 16 -31.33 -1.29 12.07
C VAL A 16 -30.00 -0.72 11.60
N SER A 17 -29.13 -0.38 12.56
CA SER A 17 -27.76 0.00 12.28
C SER A 17 -26.98 -1.14 11.60
N THR A 18 -26.25 -0.81 10.54
CA THR A 18 -25.35 -1.72 9.82
C THR A 18 -24.40 -2.46 10.77
N GLU A 19 -23.94 -1.80 11.83
CA GLU A 19 -23.01 -2.38 12.80
C GLU A 19 -23.67 -3.52 13.58
N LYS A 20 -24.93 -3.34 13.99
CA LYS A 20 -25.71 -4.37 14.70
C LYS A 20 -25.98 -5.59 13.81
N VAL A 21 -26.25 -5.36 12.53
CA VAL A 21 -26.39 -6.44 11.54
C VAL A 21 -25.07 -7.18 11.37
N LEU A 22 -23.95 -6.46 11.22
CA LEU A 22 -22.62 -7.03 11.05
C LEU A 22 -22.18 -7.88 12.24
N GLU A 23 -22.51 -7.45 13.46
CA GLU A 23 -22.26 -8.23 14.68
C GLU A 23 -23.06 -9.54 14.69
N THR A 24 -24.32 -9.48 14.27
CA THR A 24 -25.23 -10.64 14.21
C THR A 24 -24.75 -11.70 13.21
N VAL A 25 -24.20 -11.27 12.06
CA VAL A 25 -23.64 -12.18 11.04
C VAL A 25 -22.21 -12.64 11.34
N GLY A 26 -21.70 -12.33 12.53
CA GLY A 26 -20.41 -12.82 13.03
C GLY A 26 -19.28 -11.83 12.78
N GLY A 27 -19.28 -10.72 13.53
CA GLY A 27 -18.40 -9.55 13.36
C GLY A 27 -16.91 -9.80 13.11
N PHE A 28 -16.38 -10.97 13.45
CA PHE A 28 -15.12 -11.48 12.89
C PHE A 28 -15.19 -13.01 12.73
N GLY A 29 -15.05 -13.50 11.50
CA GLY A 29 -15.10 -14.93 11.16
C GLY A 29 -14.28 -15.27 9.92
N TRP A 30 -14.56 -16.43 9.32
CA TRP A 30 -13.83 -16.94 8.15
C TRP A 30 -13.96 -16.02 6.92
N TYR A 31 -15.08 -15.31 6.79
CA TYR A 31 -15.25 -14.34 5.70
C TYR A 31 -14.25 -13.19 5.83
N GLN A 32 -14.19 -12.57 7.02
CA GLN A 32 -13.27 -11.47 7.31
C GLN A 32 -11.82 -11.94 7.19
N LEU A 33 -11.49 -13.14 7.68
CA LEU A 33 -10.14 -13.70 7.57
C LEU A 33 -9.73 -13.92 6.10
N ARG A 34 -10.63 -14.43 5.26
CA ARG A 34 -10.40 -14.57 3.81
C ARG A 34 -10.14 -13.22 3.15
N LEU A 35 -10.93 -12.20 3.49
CA LEU A 35 -10.74 -10.84 2.98
C LEU A 35 -9.40 -10.24 3.44
N CYS A 36 -9.03 -10.45 4.71
CA CYS A 36 -7.74 -10.02 5.25
C CYS A 36 -6.57 -10.71 4.54
N PHE A 37 -6.69 -12.00 4.21
CA PHE A 37 -5.65 -12.72 3.47
C PHE A 37 -5.48 -12.18 2.04
N MET A 38 -6.58 -11.95 1.32
CA MET A 38 -6.54 -11.39 -0.03
C MET A 38 -5.90 -10.00 -0.05
N LEU A 39 -6.35 -9.12 0.83
CA LEU A 39 -5.81 -7.76 0.91
C LEU A 39 -4.40 -7.74 1.49
N GLY A 40 -4.08 -8.63 2.45
CA GLY A 40 -2.74 -8.82 2.98
C GLY A 40 -1.74 -9.30 1.93
N TYR A 41 -2.13 -10.22 1.04
CA TYR A 41 -1.30 -10.61 -0.10
C TYR A 41 -1.02 -9.41 -1.01
N THR A 42 -2.04 -8.62 -1.36
CA THR A 42 -1.83 -7.43 -2.19
C THR A 42 -0.95 -6.41 -1.49
N THR A 43 -1.19 -6.15 -0.20
CA THR A 43 -0.36 -5.26 0.63
C THR A 43 1.09 -5.72 0.61
N LEU A 44 1.35 -7.02 0.78
CA LEU A 44 2.72 -7.56 0.79
C LEU A 44 3.51 -7.15 -0.46
N PHE A 45 2.95 -7.36 -1.66
CA PHE A 45 3.67 -7.02 -2.90
C PHE A 45 3.68 -5.53 -3.21
N VAL A 46 2.60 -4.81 -2.93
CA VAL A 46 2.57 -3.34 -3.09
C VAL A 46 3.61 -2.67 -2.18
N SER A 47 3.79 -3.18 -0.95
CA SER A 47 4.85 -2.76 -0.02
C SER A 47 6.25 -3.09 -0.52
N MET A 48 6.45 -4.28 -1.11
CA MET A 48 7.74 -4.61 -1.73
C MET A 48 8.08 -3.63 -2.85
N VAL A 49 7.12 -3.29 -3.73
CA VAL A 49 7.34 -2.30 -4.81
C VAL A 49 7.69 -0.91 -4.25
N LEU A 50 7.07 -0.50 -3.14
CA LEU A 50 7.42 0.75 -2.48
C LEU A 50 8.88 0.73 -1.99
N MET A 51 9.26 -0.35 -1.29
CA MET A 51 10.53 -0.43 -0.56
C MET A 51 11.70 -1.03 -1.33
N VAL A 52 11.49 -1.52 -2.56
CA VAL A 52 12.58 -2.12 -3.37
C VAL A 52 13.74 -1.15 -3.62
N MET A 53 13.51 0.17 -3.57
CA MET A 53 14.58 1.18 -3.67
C MET A 53 15.69 0.93 -2.66
N THR A 54 15.39 0.46 -1.44
CA THR A 54 16.41 0.25 -0.40
C THR A 54 17.56 -0.66 -0.88
N PHE A 55 17.26 -1.64 -1.72
CA PHE A 55 18.26 -2.53 -2.32
C PHE A 55 18.69 -2.07 -3.71
N SER A 56 17.76 -1.54 -4.52
CA SER A 56 18.08 -1.05 -5.87
C SER A 56 19.01 0.16 -5.86
N THR A 57 19.05 0.94 -4.78
CA THR A 57 19.92 2.12 -4.62
C THR A 57 21.20 1.83 -3.85
N ALA A 58 21.52 0.56 -3.61
CA ALA A 58 22.72 0.19 -2.88
C ALA A 58 23.96 0.68 -3.65
N GLU A 59 24.80 1.46 -2.97
CA GLU A 59 26.06 1.95 -3.50
C GLU A 59 27.18 0.98 -3.09
N PRO A 60 27.81 0.27 -4.05
CA PRO A 60 28.90 -0.62 -3.73
C PRO A 60 30.17 0.18 -3.40
N PRO A 61 31.16 -0.45 -2.74
CA PRO A 61 32.48 0.12 -2.58
C PRO A 61 33.13 0.46 -3.92
N TRP A 62 34.16 1.30 -3.92
CA TRP A 62 34.92 1.63 -5.13
C TRP A 62 36.42 1.42 -4.93
N LYS A 63 37.16 1.30 -6.02
CA LYS A 63 38.63 1.16 -6.04
C LYS A 63 39.24 1.90 -7.23
N CYS A 64 40.53 2.24 -7.17
CA CYS A 64 41.24 2.85 -8.29
C CYS A 64 41.35 1.87 -9.47
N THR A 65 41.31 2.38 -10.69
CA THR A 65 41.62 1.56 -11.88
C THR A 65 43.13 1.29 -11.96
N LEU A 66 43.52 0.10 -12.41
CA LEU A 66 44.92 -0.38 -12.36
C LEU A 66 45.95 0.51 -13.08
N ASN A 67 45.51 1.33 -14.04
CA ASN A 67 46.38 2.17 -14.86
C ASN A 67 46.20 3.68 -14.61
N SER A 68 45.45 4.08 -13.58
CA SER A 68 45.25 5.51 -13.30
C SER A 68 46.51 6.14 -12.71
N THR A 69 46.95 7.25 -13.30
CA THR A 69 47.99 8.12 -12.71
C THR A 69 47.42 9.06 -11.65
N SER A 70 46.11 9.32 -11.68
CA SER A 70 45.42 10.23 -10.76
C SER A 70 45.02 9.55 -9.45
N CYS A 71 44.74 8.23 -9.49
CA CYS A 71 44.29 7.43 -8.36
C CYS A 71 45.33 6.35 -8.04
N THR A 72 46.18 6.60 -7.05
CA THR A 72 47.27 5.68 -6.65
C THR A 72 46.97 4.90 -5.36
N LEU A 73 45.74 5.00 -4.86
CA LEU A 73 45.36 4.36 -3.61
C LEU A 73 45.11 2.85 -3.81
N ASN A 74 45.66 2.05 -2.90
CA ASN A 74 45.44 0.61 -2.86
C ASN A 74 44.34 0.24 -1.87
N GLY A 75 43.39 -0.57 -2.32
CA GLY A 75 42.29 -1.09 -1.50
C GLY A 75 40.91 -0.78 -2.07
N THR A 76 39.89 -1.17 -1.32
CA THR A 76 38.49 -0.86 -1.60
C THR A 76 37.96 0.11 -0.56
N PHE A 77 37.35 1.21 -1.01
CA PHE A 77 36.82 2.26 -0.15
C PHE A 77 35.31 2.12 -0.01
N LYS A 78 34.84 2.00 1.23
CA LYS A 78 33.42 1.84 1.59
C LYS A 78 32.85 3.15 2.12
N LEU A 79 31.53 3.25 2.11
CA LEU A 79 30.83 4.38 2.72
C LEU A 79 31.24 4.51 4.20
N GLY A 80 31.77 5.67 4.57
CA GLY A 80 32.30 5.95 5.92
C GLY A 80 33.83 6.00 6.02
N ASP A 81 34.57 5.55 4.99
CA ASP A 81 36.02 5.71 4.94
C ASP A 81 36.41 7.16 4.63
N GLU A 82 37.51 7.67 5.20
CA GLU A 82 37.99 9.05 4.98
C GLU A 82 38.20 9.37 3.49
N ASN A 83 38.68 8.40 2.73
CA ASN A 83 38.96 8.56 1.32
C ASN A 83 37.76 8.28 0.41
N PHE A 84 36.58 7.94 0.96
CA PHE A 84 35.44 7.54 0.14
C PHE A 84 35.06 8.62 -0.88
N ASP A 85 34.98 9.89 -0.46
CA ASP A 85 34.56 11.02 -1.31
C ASP A 85 35.65 11.49 -2.28
N LEU A 86 36.87 10.93 -2.23
CA LEU A 86 37.95 11.28 -3.16
C LEU A 86 37.56 10.99 -4.61
N ARG A 87 36.76 9.94 -4.87
CA ARG A 87 36.26 9.61 -6.21
C ARG A 87 35.52 10.74 -6.91
N CYS A 88 34.94 11.67 -6.14
CA CYS A 88 34.21 12.82 -6.68
C CYS A 88 35.10 13.92 -7.24
N LYS A 89 36.38 13.91 -6.88
CA LYS A 89 37.40 14.84 -7.42
C LYS A 89 38.22 14.22 -8.55
N LEU A 90 38.08 12.92 -8.76
CA LEU A 90 38.80 12.16 -9.78
C LEU A 90 37.95 12.06 -11.06
N GLN A 91 38.62 11.84 -12.19
CA GLN A 91 37.92 11.56 -13.42
C GLN A 91 37.24 10.18 -13.34
N ARG A 92 36.07 10.02 -13.96
CA ARG A 92 35.29 8.76 -13.91
C ARG A 92 36.08 7.52 -14.38
N SER A 93 37.07 7.69 -15.26
CA SER A 93 37.96 6.64 -15.77
C SER A 93 39.03 6.17 -14.77
N ASP A 94 39.28 6.95 -13.72
CA ASP A 94 40.34 6.69 -12.74
C ASP A 94 39.92 5.77 -11.60
N TRP A 95 38.63 5.44 -11.52
CA TRP A 95 38.08 4.56 -10.50
C TRP A 95 36.94 3.69 -11.06
N GLU A 96 36.75 2.54 -10.44
CA GLU A 96 35.67 1.60 -10.78
C GLU A 96 34.96 1.12 -9.52
N PHE A 97 33.70 0.71 -9.68
CA PHE A 97 32.97 0.07 -8.58
C PHE A 97 33.61 -1.28 -8.28
N ALA A 98 33.92 -1.51 -7.00
CA ALA A 98 34.40 -2.78 -6.49
C ALA A 98 33.20 -3.69 -6.20
N VAL A 99 32.60 -4.18 -7.28
CA VAL A 99 31.42 -5.04 -7.25
C VAL A 99 31.83 -6.51 -7.05
N GLU A 100 31.07 -7.25 -6.25
CA GLU A 100 31.21 -8.70 -6.09
C GLU A 100 30.25 -9.43 -7.05
N GLY A 101 30.78 -10.27 -7.94
CA GLY A 101 29.98 -11.06 -8.87
C GLY A 101 29.14 -10.22 -9.84
N ASP A 102 27.90 -10.64 -10.07
CA ASP A 102 26.96 -10.04 -11.03
C ASP A 102 26.06 -8.95 -10.40
N PHE A 103 26.48 -8.32 -9.31
CA PHE A 103 25.68 -7.29 -8.64
C PHE A 103 25.51 -6.06 -9.53
N ASP A 104 24.28 -5.57 -9.65
CA ASP A 104 23.97 -4.30 -10.30
C ASP A 104 22.98 -3.49 -9.44
N SER A 105 23.11 -2.18 -9.51
CA SER A 105 22.19 -1.24 -8.87
C SER A 105 21.90 -0.06 -9.78
N ILE A 106 20.87 0.72 -9.47
CA ILE A 106 20.58 1.94 -10.24
C ILE A 106 21.73 2.95 -10.13
N VAL A 107 22.51 2.87 -9.04
CA VAL A 107 23.68 3.71 -8.80
C VAL A 107 24.81 3.31 -9.72
N THR A 108 25.09 2.02 -9.85
CA THR A 108 26.17 1.54 -10.74
C THR A 108 25.82 1.67 -12.21
N GLU A 109 24.53 1.55 -12.56
CA GLU A 109 24.09 1.60 -13.95
C GLU A 109 24.06 3.02 -14.52
N TRP A 110 23.62 4.01 -13.74
CA TRP A 110 23.52 5.40 -14.18
C TRP A 110 24.54 6.34 -13.51
N ASP A 111 25.58 5.78 -12.89
CA ASP A 111 26.64 6.53 -12.19
C ASP A 111 26.08 7.62 -11.25
N LEU A 112 25.08 7.25 -10.42
CA LEU A 112 24.39 8.16 -9.51
C LEU A 112 25.19 8.40 -8.22
N VAL A 113 26.43 8.86 -8.36
CA VAL A 113 27.36 9.16 -7.26
C VAL A 113 27.72 10.64 -7.25
N CYS A 114 28.31 11.13 -6.17
CA CYS A 114 28.81 12.52 -6.06
C CYS A 114 27.69 13.55 -6.33
N ASP A 115 27.88 14.49 -7.25
CA ASP A 115 26.86 15.49 -7.61
C ASP A 115 25.55 14.87 -8.10
N ASN A 116 25.61 13.68 -8.71
CA ASN A 116 24.44 12.94 -9.19
C ASN A 116 23.78 12.06 -8.12
N ALA A 117 24.36 11.93 -6.92
CA ALA A 117 23.76 11.14 -5.84
C ALA A 117 22.38 11.68 -5.41
N VAL A 118 22.14 12.98 -5.63
CA VAL A 118 20.85 13.62 -5.35
C VAL A 118 19.69 12.97 -6.13
N TYR A 119 19.94 12.39 -7.31
CA TYR A 119 18.92 11.76 -8.12
C TYR A 119 18.27 10.55 -7.43
N VAL A 120 19.05 9.77 -6.66
CA VAL A 120 18.52 8.67 -5.84
C VAL A 120 17.49 9.18 -4.83
N SER A 121 17.82 10.27 -4.14
CA SER A 121 16.94 10.92 -3.17
C SER A 121 15.72 11.55 -3.82
N ILE A 122 15.85 12.11 -5.03
CA ILE A 122 14.75 12.69 -5.80
C ILE A 122 13.73 11.61 -6.16
N VAL A 123 14.12 10.47 -6.74
CA VAL A 123 13.17 9.40 -7.09
C VAL A 123 12.41 8.89 -5.86
N ASN A 124 13.11 8.67 -4.76
CA ASN A 124 12.49 8.26 -3.49
C ASN A 124 11.48 9.30 -3.01
N SER A 125 11.90 10.56 -2.90
CA SER A 125 11.06 11.66 -2.41
C SER A 125 9.84 11.88 -3.29
N THR A 126 10.01 11.84 -4.62
CA THR A 126 8.91 11.97 -5.59
C THR A 126 7.94 10.79 -5.49
N THR A 127 8.42 9.57 -5.27
CA THR A 127 7.56 8.39 -5.05
C THR A 127 6.67 8.57 -3.81
N PHE A 128 7.24 9.03 -2.68
CA PHE A 128 6.46 9.29 -1.46
C PHE A 128 5.53 10.51 -1.59
N LEU A 129 5.95 11.56 -2.29
CA LEU A 129 5.09 12.70 -2.59
C LEU A 129 3.87 12.27 -3.40
N LEU A 130 4.07 11.44 -4.42
CA LEU A 130 2.98 10.92 -5.25
C LEU A 130 2.16 9.85 -4.55
N PHE A 131 2.72 9.14 -3.56
CA PHE A 131 1.94 8.33 -2.63
C PHE A 131 0.92 9.19 -1.87
N ILE A 132 1.32 10.35 -1.34
CA ILE A 132 0.39 11.27 -0.65
C ILE A 132 -0.69 11.76 -1.62
N ILE A 133 -0.30 12.18 -2.83
CA ILE A 133 -1.26 12.65 -3.84
C ILE A 133 -2.23 11.51 -4.23
N GLY A 134 -1.72 10.30 -4.45
CA GLY A 134 -2.51 9.12 -4.77
C GLY A 134 -3.51 8.75 -3.69
N SER A 135 -3.12 8.88 -2.42
CA SER A 135 -3.97 8.59 -1.27
C SER A 135 -5.09 9.63 -1.07
N MET A 136 -4.82 10.90 -1.39
CA MET A 136 -5.84 11.95 -1.45
C MET A 136 -6.83 11.71 -2.59
N LEU A 137 -6.32 11.42 -3.80
CA LEU A 137 -7.15 11.15 -4.98
C LEU A 137 -8.03 9.92 -4.77
N SER A 138 -7.46 8.84 -4.24
CA SER A 138 -8.19 7.60 -3.96
C SER A 138 -9.32 7.81 -2.98
N SER A 139 -9.13 8.66 -1.97
CA SER A 139 -10.18 8.94 -0.99
C SER A 139 -11.42 9.53 -1.68
N LEU A 140 -11.22 10.54 -2.53
CA LEU A 140 -12.29 11.16 -3.33
C LEU A 140 -12.95 10.19 -4.31
N VAL A 141 -12.13 9.42 -5.04
CA VAL A 141 -12.62 8.43 -6.02
C VAL A 141 -13.41 7.34 -5.31
N SER A 142 -12.92 6.87 -4.17
CA SER A 142 -13.52 5.75 -3.46
C SER A 142 -14.87 6.11 -2.83
N ASP A 143 -15.08 7.36 -2.41
CA ASP A 143 -16.38 7.83 -1.93
C ASP A 143 -17.40 7.90 -3.07
N LYS A 144 -16.95 8.25 -4.28
CA LYS A 144 -17.83 8.36 -5.45
C LYS A 144 -18.17 7.00 -6.05
N PHE A 145 -17.16 6.15 -6.26
CA PHE A 145 -17.26 4.92 -7.05
C PHE A 145 -17.18 3.62 -6.23
N GLY A 146 -16.82 3.69 -4.95
CA GLY A 146 -16.70 2.55 -4.05
C GLY A 146 -15.25 2.22 -3.69
N ARG A 147 -15.03 1.49 -2.60
CA ARG A 147 -13.69 1.13 -2.11
C ARG A 147 -13.04 0.09 -3.01
N LYS A 148 -13.77 -0.97 -3.37
CA LYS A 148 -13.26 -2.06 -4.23
C LYS A 148 -12.77 -1.53 -5.57
N THR A 149 -13.51 -0.57 -6.16
CA THR A 149 -13.15 0.07 -7.45
C THR A 149 -11.83 0.83 -7.43
N VAL A 150 -11.29 1.12 -6.25
CA VAL A 150 -10.01 1.78 -6.09
C VAL A 150 -8.92 0.79 -5.69
N VAL A 151 -9.17 -0.09 -4.72
CA VAL A 151 -8.17 -1.02 -4.18
C VAL A 151 -7.43 -1.79 -5.26
N TYR A 152 -8.13 -2.59 -6.08
CA TYR A 152 -7.45 -3.47 -7.02
C TYR A 152 -6.88 -2.75 -8.24
N PRO A 153 -7.55 -1.76 -8.88
CA PRO A 153 -6.96 -1.04 -10.00
C PRO A 153 -5.72 -0.23 -9.59
N PHE A 154 -5.72 0.41 -8.42
CA PHE A 154 -4.55 1.14 -7.94
C PHE A 154 -3.42 0.20 -7.52
N GLY A 155 -3.73 -0.94 -6.89
CA GLY A 155 -2.73 -1.97 -6.58
C GLY A 155 -2.11 -2.58 -7.84
N LEU A 156 -2.94 -2.90 -8.85
CA LEU A 156 -2.47 -3.35 -10.17
C LEU A 156 -1.59 -2.29 -10.83
N PHE A 157 -2.02 -1.03 -10.82
CA PHE A 157 -1.27 0.08 -11.40
C PHE A 157 0.10 0.24 -10.72
N ALA A 158 0.15 0.18 -9.39
CA ALA A 158 1.40 0.20 -8.63
C ALA A 158 2.37 -0.90 -9.07
N CYS A 159 1.90 -2.15 -9.07
CA CYS A 159 2.73 -3.29 -9.43
C CYS A 159 3.12 -3.29 -10.91
N LEU A 160 2.23 -2.85 -11.81
CA LEU A 160 2.54 -2.72 -13.23
C LEU A 160 3.60 -1.65 -13.47
N CYS A 161 3.50 -0.49 -12.82
CA CYS A 161 4.54 0.54 -12.90
C CYS A 161 5.86 0.06 -12.29
N GLY A 162 5.83 -0.67 -11.18
CA GLY A 162 7.02 -1.33 -10.61
C GLY A 162 7.68 -2.29 -11.60
N PHE A 163 6.88 -3.13 -12.25
CA PHE A 163 7.35 -4.06 -13.27
C PHE A 163 7.95 -3.34 -14.48
N LEU A 164 7.26 -2.34 -15.02
CA LEU A 164 7.74 -1.56 -16.17
C LEU A 164 9.02 -0.77 -15.86
N SER A 165 9.22 -0.34 -14.61
CA SER A 165 10.44 0.34 -14.18
C SER A 165 11.69 -0.52 -14.37
N ALA A 166 11.56 -1.85 -14.28
CA ALA A 166 12.67 -2.78 -14.48
C ALA A 166 13.17 -2.85 -15.93
N PHE A 167 12.42 -2.33 -16.90
CA PHE A 167 12.80 -2.30 -18.33
C PHE A 167 13.24 -0.90 -18.78
N ALA A 168 13.24 0.08 -17.87
CA ALA A 168 13.65 1.44 -18.21
C ALA A 168 15.13 1.48 -18.59
N GLN A 169 15.45 2.03 -19.76
CA GLN A 169 16.84 2.18 -20.24
C GLN A 169 17.48 3.50 -19.81
N THR A 170 16.68 4.45 -19.33
CA THR A 170 17.14 5.75 -18.86
C THR A 170 16.59 6.03 -17.47
N TYR A 171 17.37 6.76 -16.67
CA TYR A 171 16.99 7.18 -15.33
C TYR A 171 15.62 7.89 -15.30
N TRP A 172 15.33 8.77 -16.26
CA TRP A 172 14.08 9.54 -16.29
C TRP A 172 12.84 8.68 -16.51
N VAL A 173 12.93 7.65 -17.36
CA VAL A 173 11.85 6.69 -17.59
C VAL A 173 11.62 5.85 -16.34
N PHE A 174 12.71 5.41 -15.69
CA PHE A 174 12.64 4.73 -14.40
C PHE A 174 11.97 5.59 -13.33
N ALA A 175 12.44 6.83 -13.15
CA ALA A 175 11.92 7.78 -12.19
C ALA A 175 10.42 8.03 -12.40
N LEU A 176 9.98 8.17 -13.66
CA LEU A 176 8.56 8.32 -14.01
C LEU A 176 7.73 7.12 -13.58
N PHE A 177 8.15 5.89 -13.90
CA PHE A 177 7.41 4.70 -13.48
C PHE A 177 7.38 4.52 -11.96
N ARG A 178 8.47 4.84 -11.25
CA ARG A 178 8.50 4.80 -9.77
C ARG A 178 7.58 5.85 -9.16
N ALA A 179 7.59 7.05 -9.70
CA ALA A 179 6.69 8.14 -9.34
C ALA A 179 5.22 7.73 -9.51
N LEU A 180 4.85 7.17 -10.67
CA LEU A 180 3.50 6.67 -10.95
C LEU A 180 3.12 5.50 -10.03
N ALA A 181 4.05 4.58 -9.74
CA ALA A 181 3.82 3.51 -8.78
C ALA A 181 3.41 4.08 -7.41
N GLY A 182 4.05 5.18 -6.97
CA GLY A 182 3.68 5.92 -5.77
C GLY A 182 2.20 6.25 -5.69
N ILE A 183 1.60 6.80 -6.76
CA ILE A 183 0.16 7.10 -6.84
C ILE A 183 -0.69 5.85 -6.59
N GLY A 184 -0.35 4.74 -7.25
CA GLY A 184 -1.04 3.46 -7.08
C GLY A 184 -0.94 2.92 -5.66
N ILE A 185 0.26 2.94 -5.07
CA ILE A 185 0.52 2.45 -3.71
C ILE A 185 -0.29 3.27 -2.70
N GLY A 186 -0.29 4.59 -2.82
CA GLY A 186 -1.05 5.49 -1.97
C GLY A 186 -2.55 5.22 -2.02
N GLY A 187 -3.08 5.02 -3.22
CA GLY A 187 -4.51 4.79 -3.40
C GLY A 187 -4.99 3.43 -2.90
N PHE A 188 -4.19 2.39 -3.10
CA PHE A 188 -4.44 1.06 -2.57
C PHE A 188 -4.43 1.05 -1.03
N THR A 189 -3.43 1.69 -0.41
CA THR A 189 -3.16 1.56 1.03
C THR A 189 -4.34 2.05 1.88
N ILE A 190 -4.89 3.24 1.58
CA ILE A 190 -6.01 3.78 2.36
C ILE A 190 -7.29 2.97 2.11
N CYS A 191 -7.61 2.68 0.85
CA CYS A 191 -8.88 2.03 0.53
C CYS A 191 -8.92 0.56 0.98
N SER A 192 -7.79 -0.14 0.99
CA SER A 192 -7.71 -1.52 1.48
C SER A 192 -7.93 -1.60 2.98
N PHE A 193 -7.33 -0.68 3.75
CA PHE A 193 -7.57 -0.55 5.19
C PHE A 193 -9.04 -0.30 5.49
N VAL A 194 -9.65 0.69 4.82
CA VAL A 194 -11.07 1.02 5.05
C VAL A 194 -11.98 -0.15 4.67
N LEU A 195 -11.72 -0.82 3.55
CA LEU A 195 -12.52 -1.95 3.10
C LEU A 195 -12.53 -3.07 4.16
N VAL A 196 -11.39 -3.46 4.71
CA VAL A 196 -11.36 -4.51 5.75
C VAL A 196 -12.11 -4.08 7.01
N ILE A 197 -11.91 -2.84 7.46
CA ILE A 197 -12.53 -2.32 8.69
C ILE A 197 -14.06 -2.27 8.57
N GLU A 198 -14.60 -1.94 7.41
CA GLU A 198 -16.05 -1.89 7.19
C GLU A 198 -16.73 -3.26 7.23
N TYR A 199 -15.97 -4.35 7.05
CA TYR A 199 -16.43 -5.73 7.22
C TYR A 199 -16.18 -6.29 8.61
N THR A 200 -15.53 -5.52 9.49
CA THR A 200 -15.14 -5.94 10.82
C THR A 200 -16.04 -5.28 11.88
N GLY A 201 -16.62 -6.11 12.75
CA GLY A 201 -17.40 -5.65 13.90
C GLY A 201 -16.55 -4.85 14.89
N GLU A 202 -17.17 -3.90 15.58
CA GLU A 202 -16.49 -2.89 16.43
C GLU A 202 -15.43 -3.48 17.39
N PRO A 203 -15.69 -4.58 18.12
CA PRO A 203 -14.71 -5.13 19.08
C PRO A 203 -13.41 -5.63 18.44
N TYR A 204 -13.43 -5.94 17.14
CA TYR A 204 -12.31 -6.55 16.41
C TYR A 204 -11.57 -5.56 15.51
N ARG A 205 -12.13 -4.36 15.28
CA ARG A 205 -11.58 -3.37 14.32
C ARG A 205 -10.12 -3.05 14.60
N SER A 206 -9.73 -2.83 15.85
CA SER A 206 -8.33 -2.55 16.19
C SER A 206 -7.41 -3.71 15.81
N ARG A 207 -7.75 -4.95 16.20
CA ARG A 207 -6.94 -6.14 15.92
C ARG A 207 -6.79 -6.39 14.42
N VAL A 208 -7.88 -6.25 13.67
CA VAL A 208 -7.88 -6.46 12.23
C VAL A 208 -7.14 -5.32 11.51
N GLY A 209 -7.32 -4.08 11.96
CA GLY A 209 -6.54 -2.94 11.47
C GLY A 209 -5.04 -3.13 11.67
N PHE A 210 -4.62 -3.64 12.83
CA PHE A 210 -3.22 -4.01 13.07
C PHE A 210 -2.73 -5.15 12.17
N SER A 211 -3.61 -6.07 11.77
CA SER A 211 -3.20 -7.24 10.99
C SER A 211 -2.64 -6.91 9.60
N ILE A 212 -3.10 -5.81 8.99
CA ILE A 212 -2.58 -5.33 7.70
C ILE A 212 -1.09 -4.96 7.81
N TRP A 213 -0.65 -4.44 8.96
CA TRP A 213 0.74 -4.10 9.20
C TRP A 213 1.64 -5.33 9.31
N TYR A 214 1.12 -6.50 9.68
CA TYR A 214 1.91 -7.74 9.63
C TYR A 214 2.29 -8.11 8.20
N ALA A 215 1.41 -7.88 7.22
CA ALA A 215 1.73 -8.08 5.81
C ALA A 215 2.85 -7.15 5.33
N TRP A 216 2.85 -5.90 5.80
CA TRP A 216 3.92 -4.94 5.55
C TRP A 216 5.26 -5.40 6.15
N VAL A 217 5.28 -5.81 7.42
CA VAL A 217 6.51 -6.31 8.07
C VAL A 217 7.05 -7.55 7.37
N LEU A 218 6.15 -8.48 6.99
CA LEU A 218 6.52 -9.65 6.20
C LEU A 218 7.09 -9.27 4.84
N ALA A 219 6.54 -8.24 4.19
CA ALA A 219 7.07 -7.72 2.93
C ALA A 219 8.51 -7.22 3.07
N LEU A 220 8.83 -6.47 4.15
CA LEU A 220 10.19 -6.00 4.41
C LEU A 220 11.17 -7.16 4.65
N ALA A 221 10.77 -8.14 5.46
CA ALA A 221 11.61 -9.30 5.76
C ALA A 221 11.89 -10.14 4.50
N LEU A 222 10.85 -10.40 3.70
CA LEU A 222 10.99 -11.10 2.43
C LEU A 222 11.77 -10.29 1.40
N LEU A 223 11.59 -8.97 1.35
CA LEU A 223 12.34 -8.10 0.45
C LEU A 223 13.84 -8.12 0.80
N ALA A 224 14.19 -8.12 2.10
CA ALA A 224 15.58 -8.27 2.52
C ALA A 224 16.19 -9.61 2.11
N LEU A 225 15.42 -10.70 2.24
CA LEU A 225 15.85 -12.01 1.74
C LEU A 225 16.02 -12.00 0.22
N LEU A 226 15.07 -11.44 -0.53
CA LEU A 226 15.15 -11.34 -1.98
C LEU A 226 16.32 -10.45 -2.43
N GLY A 227 16.58 -9.33 -1.75
CA GLY A 227 17.72 -8.47 -2.03
C GLY A 227 19.07 -9.13 -1.77
N TYR A 228 19.15 -10.06 -0.83
CA TYR A 228 20.34 -10.90 -0.62
C TYR A 228 20.50 -11.96 -1.72
N LEU A 229 19.41 -12.58 -2.15
CA LEU A 229 19.43 -13.68 -3.13
C LEU A 229 19.51 -13.22 -4.59
N ILE A 230 19.04 -12.00 -4.89
CA ILE A 230 18.93 -11.45 -6.25
C ILE A 230 19.84 -10.21 -6.33
N PRO A 231 21.06 -10.36 -6.88
CA PRO A 231 22.02 -9.26 -6.98
C PRO A 231 21.61 -8.16 -7.95
N SER A 232 20.75 -8.50 -8.93
CA SER A 232 20.34 -7.56 -9.97
C SER A 232 19.08 -6.77 -9.58
N TRP A 233 19.15 -5.45 -9.60
CA TRP A 233 18.03 -4.55 -9.26
C TRP A 233 16.85 -4.70 -10.22
N ARG A 234 17.11 -4.98 -11.50
CA ARG A 234 16.06 -5.20 -12.52
C ARG A 234 15.30 -6.47 -12.22
N THR A 235 16.02 -7.56 -11.96
CA THR A 235 15.42 -8.87 -11.62
C THR A 235 14.66 -8.78 -10.30
N LEU A 236 15.22 -8.07 -9.30
CA LEU A 236 14.56 -7.84 -8.02
C LEU A 236 13.25 -7.05 -8.18
N SER A 237 13.25 -6.02 -9.03
CA SER A 237 12.07 -5.23 -9.35
C SER A 237 10.98 -6.07 -10.02
N ILE A 238 11.35 -6.99 -10.92
CA ILE A 238 10.42 -7.94 -11.55
C ILE A 238 9.87 -8.92 -10.52
N ALA A 239 10.74 -9.55 -9.73
CA ALA A 239 10.37 -10.56 -8.74
C ALA A 239 9.41 -10.01 -7.66
N THR A 240 9.58 -8.74 -7.28
CA THR A 240 8.71 -8.06 -6.31
C THR A 240 7.40 -7.54 -6.92
N SER A 241 7.38 -7.22 -8.22
CA SER A 241 6.20 -6.63 -8.88
C SER A 241 5.24 -7.66 -9.50
N VAL A 242 5.77 -8.70 -10.16
CA VAL A 242 4.96 -9.67 -10.94
C VAL A 242 3.92 -10.39 -10.08
N PRO A 243 4.24 -10.94 -8.89
CA PRO A 243 3.23 -11.60 -8.07
C PRO A 243 2.15 -10.63 -7.57
N GLY A 244 2.48 -9.34 -7.45
CA GLY A 244 1.53 -8.28 -7.11
C GLY A 244 0.53 -8.01 -8.23
N VAL A 245 0.92 -8.13 -9.51
CA VAL A 245 0.00 -8.00 -10.66
C VAL A 245 -1.11 -9.07 -10.60
N VAL A 246 -0.80 -10.28 -10.14
CA VAL A 246 -1.76 -11.39 -10.00
C VAL A 246 -2.86 -11.08 -8.97
N SER A 247 -2.61 -10.16 -8.04
CA SER A 247 -3.59 -9.77 -7.01
C SER A 247 -4.90 -9.18 -7.57
N VAL A 248 -4.91 -8.73 -8.83
CA VAL A 248 -6.13 -8.28 -9.52
C VAL A 248 -7.22 -9.36 -9.53
N ILE A 249 -6.85 -10.64 -9.48
CA ILE A 249 -7.78 -11.77 -9.41
C ILE A 249 -8.69 -11.68 -8.18
N PHE A 250 -8.23 -11.09 -7.08
CA PHE A 250 -9.03 -10.91 -5.88
C PHE A 250 -10.17 -9.90 -6.03
N TRP A 251 -10.18 -9.12 -7.12
CA TRP A 251 -11.34 -8.31 -7.50
C TRP A 251 -12.62 -9.14 -7.57
N TRP A 252 -12.59 -10.31 -8.22
CA TRP A 252 -13.81 -11.11 -8.39
C TRP A 252 -14.28 -11.77 -7.10
N PHE A 253 -13.40 -11.92 -6.11
CA PHE A 253 -13.71 -12.57 -4.84
C PHE A 253 -14.00 -11.61 -3.69
N SER A 254 -13.72 -10.32 -3.88
CA SER A 254 -13.93 -9.32 -2.84
C SER A 254 -15.24 -8.57 -3.06
N PRO A 255 -16.00 -8.31 -1.99
CA PRO A 255 -17.20 -7.50 -2.09
C PRO A 255 -16.86 -6.00 -2.17
N GLU A 256 -17.84 -5.18 -2.52
CA GLU A 256 -17.74 -3.72 -2.34
C GLU A 256 -18.05 -3.35 -0.89
N SER A 257 -17.59 -2.20 -0.41
CA SER A 257 -17.89 -1.66 0.92
C SER A 257 -19.38 -1.73 1.29
N LEU A 258 -19.70 -2.38 2.42
CA LEU A 258 -21.06 -2.45 2.96
C LEU A 258 -21.63 -1.05 3.20
N ARG A 259 -20.82 -0.18 3.82
CA ARG A 259 -21.20 1.19 4.12
C ARG A 259 -21.50 1.97 2.85
N TRP A 260 -20.64 1.86 1.84
CA TRP A 260 -20.83 2.55 0.56
C TRP A 260 -22.09 2.07 -0.16
N LEU A 261 -22.37 0.76 -0.17
CA LEU A 261 -23.58 0.21 -0.77
C LEU A 261 -24.85 0.77 -0.11
N ILE A 262 -24.89 0.85 1.21
CA ILE A 262 -26.02 1.39 1.97
C ILE A 262 -26.20 2.89 1.71
N VAL A 263 -25.11 3.67 1.74
CA VAL A 263 -25.15 5.12 1.48
C VAL A 263 -25.60 5.42 0.05
N LYS A 264 -25.24 4.59 -0.93
CA LYS A 264 -25.69 4.72 -2.33
C LYS A 264 -27.10 4.18 -2.58
N GLY A 265 -27.79 3.69 -1.55
CA GLY A 265 -29.14 3.10 -1.69
C GLY A 265 -29.15 1.74 -2.40
N ARG A 266 -27.98 1.10 -2.58
CA ARG A 266 -27.85 -0.25 -3.16
C ARG A 266 -28.10 -1.32 -2.10
N THR A 267 -29.22 -1.21 -1.40
CA THR A 267 -29.57 -2.04 -0.25
C THR A 267 -29.61 -3.53 -0.58
N ASN A 268 -30.20 -3.90 -1.72
CA ASN A 268 -30.31 -5.31 -2.14
C ASN A 268 -28.94 -5.98 -2.29
N GLU A 269 -27.93 -5.23 -2.72
CA GLU A 269 -26.56 -5.75 -2.82
C GLU A 269 -25.90 -5.87 -1.45
N ALA A 270 -26.13 -4.91 -0.55
CA ALA A 270 -25.63 -5.00 0.81
C ALA A 270 -26.21 -6.22 1.56
N ILE A 271 -27.51 -6.50 1.39
CA ILE A 271 -28.18 -7.67 1.97
C ILE A 271 -27.57 -8.97 1.42
N LYS A 272 -27.42 -9.09 0.09
CA LYS A 272 -26.76 -10.27 -0.52
C LYS A 272 -25.37 -10.52 0.03
N VAL A 273 -24.57 -9.46 0.18
CA VAL A 273 -23.23 -9.59 0.75
C VAL A 273 -23.30 -10.02 2.22
N LEU A 274 -24.21 -9.47 3.03
CA LEU A 274 -24.37 -9.87 4.42
C LEU A 274 -24.87 -11.32 4.57
N GLN A 275 -25.72 -11.78 3.66
CA GLN A 275 -26.12 -13.19 3.58
C GLN A 275 -24.92 -14.09 3.25
N ASP A 276 -24.04 -13.66 2.34
CA ASP A 276 -22.79 -14.36 2.06
C ASP A 276 -21.84 -14.39 3.28
N VAL A 277 -21.72 -13.28 4.00
CA VAL A 277 -20.96 -13.22 5.26
C VAL A 277 -21.54 -14.21 6.27
N ALA A 278 -22.85 -14.18 6.50
CA ALA A 278 -23.53 -15.08 7.42
C ALA A 278 -23.33 -16.55 7.05
N ARG A 279 -23.48 -16.88 5.76
CA ARG A 279 -23.27 -18.24 5.23
C ARG A 279 -21.85 -18.74 5.48
N VAL A 280 -20.83 -17.94 5.17
CA VAL A 280 -19.41 -18.32 5.37
C VAL A 280 -19.07 -18.41 6.86
N ASN A 281 -19.62 -17.52 7.68
CA ASN A 281 -19.42 -17.50 9.13
C ASN A 281 -20.31 -18.50 9.89
N LYS A 282 -21.16 -19.27 9.19
CA LYS A 282 -22.12 -20.22 9.77
C LYS A 282 -23.05 -19.55 10.80
N LYS A 283 -23.57 -18.37 10.45
CA LYS A 283 -24.51 -17.56 11.24
C LYS A 283 -25.85 -17.46 10.52
N VAL A 284 -26.87 -17.00 11.26
CA VAL A 284 -28.21 -16.77 10.70
C VAL A 284 -28.12 -15.60 9.71
N PRO A 285 -28.56 -15.79 8.46
CA PRO A 285 -28.59 -14.71 7.49
C PRO A 285 -29.63 -13.65 7.88
N PRO A 286 -29.42 -12.37 7.52
CA PRO A 286 -30.43 -11.35 7.67
C PRO A 286 -31.60 -11.59 6.68
N ASP A 287 -32.80 -11.16 7.08
CA ASP A 287 -33.99 -11.19 6.22
C ASP A 287 -33.81 -10.29 4.99
N ASP A 288 -34.55 -10.59 3.92
CA ASP A 288 -34.52 -9.82 2.67
C ASP A 288 -35.09 -8.39 2.84
N ASP A 289 -35.89 -8.18 3.88
CA ASP A 289 -36.64 -6.94 4.12
C ASP A 289 -35.98 -6.01 5.16
N VAL A 290 -34.70 -6.24 5.49
CA VAL A 290 -33.98 -5.41 6.47
C VAL A 290 -33.83 -3.98 5.97
N VAL A 291 -34.37 -3.03 6.75
CA VAL A 291 -34.23 -1.60 6.50
C VAL A 291 -33.04 -1.07 7.30
N PHE A 292 -31.94 -0.74 6.61
CA PHE A 292 -30.81 -0.10 7.28
C PHE A 292 -31.14 1.33 7.69
N GLU A 293 -30.73 1.73 8.90
CA GLU A 293 -30.66 3.14 9.24
C GLU A 293 -29.71 3.83 8.28
N LYS A 294 -30.26 4.64 7.36
CA LYS A 294 -29.47 5.63 6.65
C LYS A 294 -28.95 6.59 7.71
N SER A 295 -27.67 6.47 8.04
CA SER A 295 -27.02 7.21 9.12
C SER A 295 -27.06 8.71 8.82
N GLY A 296 -28.16 9.40 9.13
CA GLY A 296 -28.33 10.86 9.05
C GLY A 296 -28.12 11.53 7.68
N ILE A 297 -27.75 10.77 6.63
CA ILE A 297 -27.49 11.31 5.29
C ILE A 297 -28.83 11.41 4.56
N THR A 298 -29.55 12.51 4.83
CA THR A 298 -30.53 13.03 3.89
C THR A 298 -29.81 13.26 2.56
N GLU A 299 -30.46 13.01 1.41
CA GLU A 299 -29.90 13.19 0.05
C GLU A 299 -29.23 14.56 -0.20
N ASN A 300 -29.39 15.53 0.71
CA ASN A 300 -28.88 16.89 0.66
C ASN A 300 -27.69 17.21 1.62
N GLN A 301 -27.12 16.25 2.36
CA GLN A 301 -25.86 16.53 3.07
C GLN A 301 -24.72 16.61 2.06
N LYS A 302 -24.20 17.83 1.84
CA LYS A 302 -22.95 18.05 1.09
C LYS A 302 -21.87 17.13 1.64
N LEU A 303 -21.21 16.36 0.77
CA LEU A 303 -19.93 15.73 1.09
C LEU A 303 -19.01 16.83 1.65
N GLY A 304 -18.63 16.69 2.93
CA GLY A 304 -17.84 17.70 3.62
C GLY A 304 -16.57 18.02 2.85
N ASN A 305 -16.26 19.30 2.71
CA ASN A 305 -15.03 19.74 2.04
C ASN A 305 -13.86 19.71 3.03
N ILE A 306 -12.62 19.75 2.54
CA ILE A 306 -11.42 19.84 3.40
C ILE A 306 -11.50 21.05 4.34
N LYS A 307 -12.15 22.14 3.89
CA LYS A 307 -12.40 23.33 4.71
C LYS A 307 -13.27 23.04 5.94
N ASP A 308 -14.16 22.07 5.86
CA ASP A 308 -15.08 21.71 6.95
C ASP A 308 -14.35 21.01 8.11
N LEU A 309 -13.19 20.39 7.84
CA LEU A 309 -12.31 19.82 8.88
C LEU A 309 -11.77 20.89 9.84
N PHE A 310 -11.74 22.15 9.41
CA PHE A 310 -11.26 23.29 10.18
C PHE A 310 -12.36 24.33 10.46
N ALA A 311 -13.63 24.00 10.16
CA ALA A 311 -14.75 24.92 10.34
C ALA A 311 -15.01 25.29 11.82
N THR A 312 -14.67 24.39 12.76
CA THR A 312 -14.78 24.67 14.20
C THR A 312 -13.51 24.27 14.93
N LYS A 313 -13.18 24.98 16.02
CA LYS A 313 -12.00 24.69 16.86
C LYS A 313 -12.00 23.24 17.38
N LYS A 314 -13.18 22.69 17.68
CA LYS A 314 -13.35 21.30 18.17
C LYS A 314 -13.02 20.27 17.09
N ILE A 315 -13.52 20.46 15.86
CA ILE A 315 -13.23 19.55 14.74
C ILE A 315 -11.77 19.73 14.32
N GLY A 316 -11.29 20.97 14.21
CA GLY A 316 -9.89 21.26 13.90
C GLY A 316 -8.91 20.62 14.87
N LEU A 317 -9.17 20.70 16.19
CA LEU A 317 -8.33 20.04 17.19
C LEU A 317 -8.35 18.51 17.04
N ARG A 318 -9.53 17.91 16.78
CA ARG A 318 -9.63 16.46 16.52
C ARG A 318 -8.88 16.04 15.26
N THR A 319 -8.95 16.83 14.20
CA THR A 319 -8.21 16.62 12.96
C THR A 319 -6.70 16.67 13.23
N LEU A 320 -6.21 17.68 13.96
CA LEU A 320 -4.79 17.80 14.31
C LEU A 320 -4.29 16.65 15.20
N ILE A 321 -5.08 16.24 16.20
CA ILE A 321 -4.75 15.07 17.03
C ILE A 321 -4.72 13.82 16.17
N SER A 322 -5.70 13.64 15.28
CA SER A 322 -5.72 12.49 14.36
C SER A 322 -4.52 12.47 13.44
N TRP A 323 -4.07 13.62 12.92
CA TRP A 323 -2.88 13.72 12.07
C TRP A 323 -1.57 13.54 12.85
N TYR A 324 -1.56 13.84 14.14
CA TYR A 324 -0.40 13.60 14.99
C TYR A 324 -0.27 12.13 15.40
N CYS A 325 -1.39 11.43 15.60
CA CYS A 325 -1.42 10.02 15.99
C CYS A 325 -1.23 9.04 14.82
N TRP A 326 -1.47 9.48 13.58
CA TRP A 326 -1.26 8.72 12.35
C TRP A 326 0.10 9.05 11.73
#